data_AF-A0A937HZE7-F1
#
_entry.id   AF-A0A937HZE7-F1
#
_cell.length_a   1.000
_cell.length_b   1.000
_cell.length_c   1.000
_cell.angle_alpha   90.00
_cell.angle_beta   90.00
_cell.angle_gamma   90.00
#
_symmetry.space_group_name_H-M   'P 1'
#
loop_
_entity.id
_entity.type
_entity.pdbx_description
1 polymer ?
#
loop_
_entity_poly.entity_id
_entity_poly.type
_entity_poly.pdbx_seq_one_letter_code
_entity_poly.pdbx_strand_id
1 'polypeptide(L)' 'MRSESASDKRQDHELAARDFFERARQCAEAGQTSDAGSLILKALSHERRAGAVGPQVMQIIKPRS' A
#
# COMPACT_ATOMS: atom_id res chain seq x y z
N MET A 1 -14.92 5.00 -21.66
CA MET A 1 -14.36 5.16 -20.30
C MET A 1 -13.72 3.82 -19.92
N ARG A 2 -12.39 3.72 -19.87
CA ARG A 2 -11.70 2.44 -19.61
C ARG A 2 -11.81 2.14 -18.12
N SER A 3 -12.47 1.04 -17.76
CA SER A 3 -12.44 0.53 -16.40
C SER A 3 -11.05 -0.06 -16.14
N GLU A 4 -10.24 0.62 -15.32
CA GLU A 4 -8.98 0.06 -14.80
C GLU A 4 -9.28 -1.25 -14.07
N SER A 5 -8.52 -2.29 -14.40
CA SER A 5 -8.70 -3.59 -13.76
C SER A 5 -8.21 -3.53 -12.31
N ALA A 6 -8.73 -4.43 -11.47
CA ALA A 6 -8.22 -4.61 -10.11
C ALA A 6 -6.71 -4.95 -10.09
N SER A 7 -6.21 -5.60 -11.15
CA SER A 7 -4.79 -5.90 -11.31
C SER A 7 -3.96 -4.63 -11.55
N ASP A 8 -4.43 -3.71 -12.38
CA ASP A 8 -3.72 -2.46 -12.69
C ASP A 8 -3.61 -1.59 -11.43
N LYS A 9 -4.70 -1.45 -10.67
CA LYS A 9 -4.71 -0.68 -9.42
C LYS A 9 -3.81 -1.27 -8.34
N ARG A 10 -3.70 -2.61 -8.28
CA ARG A 10 -2.75 -3.28 -7.39
C ARG A 10 -1.33 -2.92 -7.78
N GLN A 11 -0.99 -3.06 -9.07
CA GLN A 11 0.34 -2.76 -9.59
C GLN A 11 0.73 -1.30 -9.35
N ASP A 12 -0.19 -0.35 -9.54
CA ASP A 12 0.06 1.07 -9.26
C ASP A 12 0.37 1.32 -7.78
N HIS A 13 -0.34 0.64 -6.88
CA HIS A 13 -0.05 0.72 -5.45
C HIS A 13 1.28 0.08 -5.07
N GLU A 14 1.66 -1.04 -5.69
CA GLU A 14 2.96 -1.67 -5.48
C GLU A 14 4.11 -0.78 -5.95
N LEU A 15 3.99 -0.15 -7.13
CA LEU A 15 4.97 0.79 -7.66
C LEU A 15 5.10 2.03 -6.77
N ALA A 16 3.98 2.60 -6.33
CA ALA A 16 3.99 3.74 -5.42
C ALA A 16 4.64 3.41 -4.07
N ALA A 17 4.35 2.22 -3.51
CA ALA A 17 5.00 1.77 -2.27
C ALA A 17 6.52 1.69 -2.43
N ARG A 18 7.00 1.13 -3.55
CA ARG A 18 8.43 1.01 -3.83
C ARG A 18 9.13 2.38 -3.89
N ASP A 19 8.54 3.35 -4.60
CA ASP A 19 9.08 4.72 -4.68
C ASP A 19 9.21 5.36 -3.30
N PHE A 20 8.17 5.23 -2.45
CA PHE A 20 8.22 5.75 -1.10
C PHE A 20 9.30 5.09 -0.24
N PHE A 21 9.53 3.78 -0.37
CA PHE A 21 10.62 3.10 0.34
C PHE A 21 12.00 3.52 -0.15
N GLU A 22 12.20 3.67 -1.47
CA GLU A 22 13.46 4.17 -2.03
C GLU A 22 13.79 5.56 -1.50
N ARG A 23 12.80 6.45 -1.46
CA ARG A 23 12.95 7.81 -0.89
C ARG A 23 13.15 7.79 0.63
N ALA A 24 12.44 6.92 1.34
CA ALA A 24 12.62 6.77 2.78
C ALA A 24 14.05 6.35 3.12
N ARG A 25 14.63 5.45 2.32
CA ARG A 25 16.02 5.02 2.46
C ARG A 25 16.99 6.19 2.26
N GLN A 26 16.80 7.00 1.22
CA GLN A 26 17.62 8.19 0.98
C GLN A 26 17.54 9.18 2.16
N CYS A 27 16.34 9.45 2.69
CA CYS A 27 16.18 10.29 3.87
C CYS A 27 16.86 9.70 5.11
N ALA A 28 16.75 8.39 5.33
CA ALA A 28 17.40 7.72 6.45
C ALA A 28 18.94 7.78 6.35
N GLU A 29 19.49 7.55 5.16
CA GLU A 29 20.93 7.68 4.88
C GLU A 29 21.42 9.13 5.07
N ALA A 30 20.57 10.12 4.82
CA ALA A 30 20.83 11.54 5.09
C ALA A 30 20.60 11.96 6.56
N GLY A 31 20.22 11.04 7.46
CA GLY A 31 19.93 11.33 8.87
C GLY A 31 18.57 11.98 9.13
N GLN A 32 17.71 12.09 8.12
CA GLN A 32 16.37 12.69 8.20
C GLN A 32 15.34 11.66 8.69
N THR A 33 15.47 11.21 9.95
CA THR A 33 14.68 10.09 10.49
C THR A 33 13.17 10.36 10.49
N SER A 34 12.73 11.61 10.75
CA SER A 34 11.30 11.98 10.74
C SER A 34 10.67 11.86 9.35
N ASP A 35 11.39 12.33 8.33
CA ASP A 35 10.92 12.28 6.93
C ASP A 35 10.93 10.84 6.41
N ALA A 36 11.98 10.08 6.73
CA ALA A 36 12.06 8.66 6.44
C ALA A 36 10.87 7.89 7.05
N GLY A 37 10.56 8.14 8.33
CA GLY A 37 9.42 7.53 9.00
C GLY A 37 8.09 7.88 8.32
N SER A 38 7.90 9.14 7.95
CA SER A 38 6.69 9.59 7.24
C SER A 38 6.53 8.93 5.86
N LEU A 39 7.64 8.71 5.14
CA LEU A 39 7.66 8.02 3.85
C LEU A 39 7.37 6.52 4.00
N ILE A 40 7.93 5.86 5.02
CA ILE A 40 7.64 4.45 5.34
C ILE A 40 6.14 4.26 5.60
N LEU A 41 5.52 5.11 6.41
CA LEU A 41 4.08 5.00 6.71
C LEU A 41 3.20 5.18 5.45
N LYS A 42 3.62 6.03 4.51
CA LYS A 42 2.97 6.17 3.20
C LYS A 42 3.13 4.91 2.36
N ALA A 43 4.32 4.35 2.30
CA ALA A 43 4.59 3.10 1.57
C ALA A 43 3.72 1.94 2.10
N LEU A 44 3.69 1.73 3.42
CA LEU A 44 2.87 0.70 4.08
C LEU A 44 1.36 0.89 3.79
N SER A 45 0.91 2.14 3.69
CA SER A 45 -0.49 2.43 3.32
C SER A 45 -0.81 2.00 1.89
N HIS A 46 0.16 2.10 0.97
CA HIS A 46 0.02 1.60 -0.39
C HIS A 46 0.08 0.08 -0.46
N GLU A 47 0.98 -0.58 0.27
CA GLU A 47 1.01 -2.05 0.37
C GLU A 47 -0.30 -2.62 0.91
N ARG A 48 -0.87 -1.99 1.96
CA ARG A 48 -2.18 -2.38 2.48
C ARG A 48 -3.26 -2.28 1.41
N ARG A 49 -3.26 -1.21 0.61
CA ARG A 49 -4.21 -1.04 -0.49
C ARG A 49 -4.01 -2.09 -1.56
N ALA A 50 -2.77 -2.35 -2.00
CA ALA A 50 -2.44 -3.41 -2.96
C ALA A 50 -2.96 -4.79 -2.50
N GLY A 51 -2.76 -5.14 -1.23
CA GLY A 51 -3.28 -6.37 -0.62
C GLY A 51 -4.80 -6.42 -0.49
N ALA A 52 -5.45 -5.26 -0.31
CA ALA A 52 -6.90 -5.13 -0.28
C ALA A 52 -7.55 -5.14 -1.67
N VAL A 53 -6.78 -4.91 -2.75
CA VAL A 53 -7.26 -5.07 -4.13
C VAL A 53 -7.28 -6.57 -4.49
N GLY A 54 -8.20 -7.32 -3.90
CA GLY A 54 -8.41 -8.76 -4.13
C GLY A 54 -9.83 -9.16 -3.75
N PRO A 55 -10.28 -10.40 -4.04
CA PRO A 55 -11.59 -10.86 -3.64
C PRO A 55 -11.73 -10.74 -2.13
N GLN A 56 -12.58 -9.83 -1.67
CA GLN A 56 -12.88 -9.67 -0.26
C GLN A 56 -13.71 -10.89 0.15
N VAL A 57 -13.06 -11.90 0.76
CA VAL A 57 -13.77 -13.04 1.33
C VAL A 57 -14.52 -12.52 2.54
N MET A 58 -15.75 -12.05 2.32
CA MET A 58 -16.70 -11.75 3.37
C MET A 58 -17.01 -13.05 4.11
N GLN A 59 -16.32 -13.30 5.20
CA GLN A 59 -16.76 -14.23 6.22
C GLN A 59 -18.05 -13.63 6.80
N ILE A 60 -19.19 -13.98 6.21
CA ILE A 60 -20.51 -13.69 6.80
C ILE A 60 -20.47 -14.35 8.17
N ILE A 61 -20.42 -13.53 9.23
CA ILE A 61 -20.60 -14.02 10.59
C ILE A 61 -21.95 -14.73 10.61
N LYS A 62 -21.93 -16.06 10.75
CA LYS A 62 -23.16 -16.84 10.81
C LYS A 62 -23.93 -16.42 12.07
N PRO A 63 -25.16 -15.90 11.95
CA PRO A 63 -25.95 -15.57 13.13
C PRO A 63 -26.23 -16.85 13.92
N ARG A 64 -26.02 -16.80 15.24
CA ARG A 64 -26.39 -17.87 16.15
C ARG A 64 -27.89 -17.76 16.43
N SER A 65 -28.67 -18.64 15.81
CA SER A 65 -30.02 -18.99 16.28
C SER A 65 -29.97 -19.62 17.66
#